data_AF-A0ABF7QAA9-F1
#
_entry.id   AF-A0ABF7QAA9-F1
#
_cell.length_a   1.000
_cell.length_b   1.000
_cell.length_c   1.000
_cell.angle_alpha   90.00
_cell.angle_beta   90.00
_cell.angle_gamma   90.00
#
_symmetry.space_group_name_H-M   'P 1'
#
loop_
_entity.id
_entity.type
_entity.pdbx_description
1 polymer ?
#
loop_
_entity_poly.entity_id
_entity_poly.type
_entity_poly.pdbx_seq_one_letter_code
_entity_poly.pdbx_strand_id
1 'polypeptide(L)'
;MTRLFLVADDPSAGALRRSGFADLVVPILHRFVWGPLPSDAELSANLAQRTARRKRGHWLDFASRGDFKAVGGRSHSFLELVDRCDSVELWMGTRPNDQLVLIWLLDYLRDHAEIATKIVLRHVDVPLFDAPAGRRAGRMMAGVELARAHLDLGHLAWQAFRAPTPQAWSDLLKQDLSALPQLRRCVQEMLDELPGVATGLGASELRILELLSAGYQHPFDLLPHHRDRFQRRVYDYWEGGTLLDGLALARVPAIAGLAEWPFSVEMHDRRESLERYTASTLSLTPLGKAILAGEEDFSSHNPIRRWWGGTELTNANLWRWHAVLVAPDPGMPDLIDCREPWRAISWDMREEAYSAACA
;
A
#
# COMPACT_ATOMS: atom_id res chain seq x y z
N MET A 1 18.23 25.85 11.98
CA MET A 1 17.59 24.70 12.61
C MET A 1 17.05 23.85 11.49
N THR A 2 17.60 22.65 11.29
CA THR A 2 17.25 21.75 10.19
C THR A 2 16.07 20.87 10.61
N ARG A 3 14.95 20.98 9.89
CA ARG A 3 13.72 20.21 10.13
C ARG A 3 13.50 19.17 9.06
N LEU A 4 13.38 17.90 9.48
CA LEU A 4 13.12 16.76 8.60
C LEU A 4 11.69 16.26 8.80
N PHE A 5 10.89 16.24 7.73
CA PHE A 5 9.59 15.57 7.70
C PHE A 5 9.68 14.30 6.85
N LEU A 6 9.15 13.21 7.40
CA LEU A 6 9.02 11.91 6.73
C LEU A 6 7.54 11.64 6.48
N VAL A 7 7.20 11.21 5.27
CA VAL A 7 5.82 10.86 4.87
C VAL A 7 5.82 9.54 4.12
N ALA A 8 4.67 8.87 4.06
CA ALA A 8 4.50 7.60 3.35
C ALA A 8 3.91 7.74 1.94
N ASP A 9 3.64 8.97 1.47
CA ASP A 9 3.05 9.24 0.17
C ASP A 9 3.55 10.54 -0.47
N ASP A 10 3.57 10.56 -1.81
CA ASP A 10 4.04 11.69 -2.63
C ASP A 10 3.13 12.93 -2.59
N PRO A 11 1.79 12.82 -2.71
CA PRO A 11 0.91 13.96 -2.61
C PRO A 11 1.10 14.78 -1.32
N SER A 12 1.23 14.09 -0.17
CA SER A 12 1.54 14.67 1.13
C SER A 12 2.92 15.30 1.16
N ALA A 13 3.94 14.64 0.58
CA ALA A 13 5.27 15.21 0.46
C ALA A 13 5.24 16.53 -0.32
N GLY A 14 4.53 16.57 -1.45
CA GLY A 14 4.36 17.77 -2.27
C GLY A 14 3.66 18.90 -1.51
N ALA A 15 2.62 18.60 -0.75
CA ALA A 15 1.91 19.58 0.08
C ALA A 15 2.82 20.16 1.19
N LEU A 16 3.58 19.31 1.90
CA LEU A 16 4.50 19.74 2.93
C LEU A 16 5.66 20.57 2.37
N ARG A 17 6.23 20.19 1.22
CA ARG A 17 7.27 20.99 0.54
C ARG A 17 6.78 22.39 0.21
N ARG A 18 5.56 22.51 -0.33
CA ARG A 18 4.95 23.83 -0.65
C ARG A 18 4.66 24.67 0.59
N SER A 19 4.52 24.06 1.76
CA SER A 19 4.25 24.78 3.01
C SER A 19 5.45 25.55 3.56
N GLY A 20 6.67 25.14 3.20
CA GLY A 20 7.91 25.75 3.69
C GLY A 20 8.19 25.52 5.20
N PHE A 21 7.50 24.60 5.86
CA PHE A 21 7.67 24.34 7.29
C PHE A 21 8.85 23.42 7.63
N ALA A 22 9.36 22.68 6.64
CA ALA A 22 10.52 21.80 6.75
C ALA A 22 11.60 22.15 5.73
N ASP A 23 12.85 21.95 6.12
CA ASP A 23 14.02 22.10 5.24
C ASP A 23 14.22 20.87 4.37
N LEU A 24 13.75 19.71 4.85
CA LEU A 24 13.84 18.43 4.19
C LEU A 24 12.51 17.67 4.30
N VAL A 25 11.94 17.28 3.16
CA VAL A 25 10.77 16.39 3.11
C VAL A 25 11.13 15.13 2.33
N VAL A 26 11.09 13.98 3.00
CA VAL A 26 11.44 12.68 2.42
C VAL A 26 10.20 11.77 2.37
N PRO A 27 9.69 11.45 1.17
CA PRO A 27 8.71 10.40 0.99
C PRO A 27 9.37 9.03 1.06
N ILE A 28 8.84 8.16 1.91
CA ILE A 28 9.22 6.75 2.00
C ILE A 28 8.12 5.93 1.32
N LEU A 29 8.30 5.69 0.03
CA LEU A 29 7.25 5.16 -0.85
C LEU A 29 7.24 3.62 -0.94
N HIS A 30 7.63 2.93 0.14
CA HIS A 30 7.49 1.47 0.17
C HIS A 30 6.01 1.07 0.11
N ARG A 31 5.71 0.10 -0.76
CA ARG A 31 4.35 -0.41 -0.99
C ARG A 31 4.19 -1.81 -0.40
N PHE A 32 3.93 -1.86 0.90
CA PHE A 32 3.81 -3.11 1.67
C PHE A 32 2.45 -3.80 1.52
N VAL A 33 1.45 -3.12 0.96
CA VAL A 33 0.13 -3.71 0.68
C VAL A 33 0.13 -4.68 -0.50
N TRP A 34 1.20 -4.72 -1.30
CA TRP A 34 1.22 -5.42 -2.59
C TRP A 34 2.50 -6.20 -2.84
N GLY A 35 2.35 -7.45 -3.28
CA GLY A 35 3.48 -8.31 -3.62
C GLY A 35 4.23 -8.83 -2.40
N PRO A 36 5.32 -9.60 -2.61
CA PRO A 36 6.12 -10.13 -1.52
C PRO A 36 6.78 -9.00 -0.75
N LEU A 37 6.79 -9.11 0.58
CA LEU A 37 7.52 -8.16 1.42
C LEU A 37 9.04 -8.32 1.22
N PRO A 38 9.82 -7.22 1.20
CA PRO A 38 11.27 -7.30 1.18
C PRO A 38 11.81 -8.00 2.45
N SER A 39 12.98 -8.61 2.32
CA SER A 39 13.70 -9.21 3.46
C SER A 39 14.19 -8.15 4.46
N ASP A 40 14.48 -8.56 5.70
CA ASP A 40 15.07 -7.65 6.71
C ASP A 40 16.38 -7.03 6.26
N ALA A 41 17.18 -7.82 5.54
CA ALA A 41 18.45 -7.35 4.98
C ALA A 41 18.23 -6.25 3.93
N GLU A 42 17.21 -6.37 3.08
CA GLU A 42 16.87 -5.35 2.09
C GLU A 42 16.32 -4.08 2.75
N LEU A 43 15.39 -4.22 3.70
CA LEU A 43 14.83 -3.07 4.42
C LEU A 43 15.89 -2.31 5.23
N SER A 44 16.78 -3.04 5.91
CA SER A 44 17.90 -2.45 6.63
C SER A 44 18.87 -1.75 5.67
N ALA A 45 19.16 -2.38 4.52
CA ALA A 45 20.01 -1.76 3.49
C ALA A 45 19.39 -0.49 2.90
N ASN A 46 18.06 -0.40 2.83
CA ASN A 46 17.34 0.77 2.34
C ASN A 46 17.41 1.96 3.30
N LEU A 47 17.67 1.74 4.59
CA LEU A 47 17.87 2.76 5.63
C LEU A 47 19.35 3.02 5.94
N ALA A 48 20.26 2.15 5.48
CA ALA A 48 21.70 2.29 5.67
C ALA A 48 22.30 3.43 4.83
N GLN A 49 23.58 3.72 5.06
CA GLN A 49 24.33 4.68 4.24
C GLN A 49 24.37 4.22 2.77
N ARG A 50 24.02 5.13 1.86
CA ARG A 50 24.01 4.84 0.43
C ARG A 50 25.41 4.50 -0.08
N THR A 51 25.56 3.29 -0.63
CA THR A 51 26.78 2.88 -1.34
C THR A 51 26.76 3.33 -2.82
N ALA A 52 27.91 3.34 -3.49
CA ALA A 52 28.03 3.81 -4.87
C ALA A 52 27.17 3.02 -5.88
N ARG A 53 26.80 1.77 -5.55
CA ARG A 53 25.91 0.96 -6.36
C ARG A 53 24.47 1.38 -6.06
N ARG A 54 23.87 2.15 -6.97
CA ARG A 54 22.45 2.52 -6.89
C ARG A 54 21.59 1.26 -6.95
N LYS A 55 21.08 0.82 -5.80
CA LYS A 55 19.90 -0.03 -5.71
C LYS A 55 18.69 0.88 -5.46
N ARG A 56 17.57 0.60 -6.14
CA ARG A 56 16.30 1.29 -5.93
C ARG A 56 15.72 0.90 -4.56
N GLY A 57 14.86 1.76 -4.00
CA GLY A 57 14.22 1.55 -2.71
C GLY A 57 14.96 2.16 -1.52
N HIS A 58 16.06 2.88 -1.74
CA HIS A 58 16.72 3.60 -0.65
C HIS A 58 15.83 4.75 -0.16
N TRP A 59 15.76 4.98 1.15
CA TRP A 59 14.82 5.93 1.77
C TRP A 59 14.93 7.37 1.24
N LEU A 60 16.12 7.78 0.78
CA LEU A 60 16.37 9.07 0.10
C LEU A 60 16.15 9.07 -1.42
N ASP A 61 15.56 8.04 -2.04
CA ASP A 61 15.41 8.01 -3.51
C ASP A 61 14.42 9.08 -4.00
N PHE A 62 13.41 9.43 -3.19
CA PHE A 62 12.35 10.38 -3.54
C PHE A 62 12.49 11.77 -2.90
N ALA A 63 13.59 12.03 -2.20
CA ALA A 63 13.87 13.40 -1.77
C ALA A 63 14.32 14.24 -2.98
N SER A 64 13.94 15.52 -3.00
CA SER A 64 14.20 16.42 -4.13
C SER A 64 15.66 16.88 -4.20
N ARG A 65 16.09 17.48 -5.32
CA ARG A 65 17.44 18.08 -5.39
C ARG A 65 17.64 19.23 -4.40
N GLY A 66 16.59 19.98 -4.08
CA GLY A 66 16.63 21.06 -3.09
C GLY A 66 16.85 20.53 -1.67
N ASP A 67 16.13 19.46 -1.34
CA ASP A 67 16.22 18.72 -0.06
C ASP A 67 17.68 18.33 0.28
N PHE A 68 18.47 17.86 -0.68
CA PHE A 68 19.86 17.44 -0.43
C PHE A 68 20.86 18.56 -0.21
N LYS A 69 20.60 19.77 -0.72
CA LYS A 69 21.47 20.92 -0.45
C LYS A 69 21.43 21.29 1.03
N ALA A 70 20.29 21.11 1.70
CA ALA A 70 20.13 21.43 3.11
C ALA A 70 20.92 20.48 4.03
N VAL A 71 21.14 19.23 3.63
CA VAL A 71 21.69 18.18 4.51
C VAL A 71 23.08 17.66 4.16
N GLY A 72 23.65 18.11 3.04
CA GLY A 72 25.05 17.84 2.67
C GLY A 72 25.27 16.58 1.83
N GLY A 73 24.22 15.99 1.25
CA GLY A 73 24.36 14.87 0.30
C GLY A 73 23.23 13.85 0.35
N ARG A 74 23.37 12.78 -0.47
CA ARG A 74 22.42 11.65 -0.58
C ARG A 74 22.91 10.37 0.11
N SER A 75 23.98 10.45 0.88
CA SER A 75 24.70 9.28 1.39
C SER A 75 24.49 9.02 2.87
N HIS A 76 23.67 9.82 3.55
CA HIS A 76 23.41 9.64 4.97
C HIS A 76 22.55 8.40 5.20
N SER A 77 22.89 7.64 6.23
CA SER A 77 21.95 6.66 6.77
C SER A 77 20.75 7.37 7.41
N PHE A 78 19.65 6.65 7.58
CA PHE A 78 18.46 7.15 8.24
C PHE A 78 18.76 7.70 9.64
N LEU A 79 19.41 6.88 10.47
CA LEU A 79 19.73 7.23 11.86
C LEU A 79 20.69 8.43 11.95
N GLU A 80 21.72 8.47 11.10
CA GLU A 80 22.67 9.58 11.04
C GLU A 80 21.97 10.89 10.70
N LEU A 81 21.02 10.88 9.74
CA LEU A 81 20.35 12.10 9.35
C LEU A 81 19.33 12.56 10.42
N VAL A 82 18.62 11.62 11.03
CA VAL A 82 17.72 11.91 12.16
C VAL A 82 18.48 12.55 13.31
N ASP A 83 19.66 12.03 13.66
CA ASP A 83 20.48 12.53 14.77
C ASP A 83 21.00 13.96 14.53
N ARG A 84 21.31 14.30 13.27
CA ARG A 84 21.81 15.61 12.83
C ARG A 84 20.74 16.69 12.71
N CYS A 85 19.46 16.33 12.59
CA CYS A 85 18.37 17.28 12.46
C CYS A 85 17.96 17.83 13.84
N ASP A 86 17.59 19.12 13.88
CA ASP A 86 17.12 19.77 15.11
C ASP A 86 15.70 19.31 15.49
N SER A 87 14.90 18.90 14.51
CA SER A 87 13.58 18.29 14.73
C SER A 87 13.25 17.31 13.62
N VAL A 88 12.69 16.15 14.00
CA VAL A 88 12.25 15.12 13.06
C VAL A 88 10.79 14.78 13.31
N GLU A 89 9.99 14.73 12.25
CA GLU A 89 8.57 14.44 12.35
C GLU A 89 8.14 13.35 11.36
N LEU A 90 7.39 12.35 11.85
CA LEU A 90 6.69 11.36 11.03
C LEU A 90 5.27 11.85 10.77
N TRP A 91 4.98 12.24 9.53
CA TRP A 91 3.65 12.67 9.09
C TRP A 91 2.96 11.51 8.40
N MET A 92 2.16 10.77 9.17
CA MET A 92 1.56 9.51 8.72
C MET A 92 0.07 9.67 8.45
N GLY A 93 -0.34 9.41 7.20
CA GLY A 93 -1.74 9.38 6.80
C GLY A 93 -2.50 8.17 7.36
N THR A 94 -3.82 8.14 7.18
CA THR A 94 -4.68 7.08 7.73
C THR A 94 -4.84 5.86 6.82
N ARG A 95 -4.14 5.82 5.68
CA ARG A 95 -4.29 4.71 4.74
C ARG A 95 -3.50 3.48 5.20
N PRO A 96 -3.96 2.26 4.86
CA PRO A 96 -3.28 1.03 5.26
C PRO A 96 -1.79 1.01 4.92
N ASN A 97 -1.38 1.41 3.70
CA ASN A 97 0.04 1.43 3.36
C ASN A 97 0.86 2.39 4.23
N ASP A 98 0.34 3.57 4.54
CA ASP A 98 1.00 4.56 5.40
C ASP A 98 1.21 3.99 6.81
N GLN A 99 0.20 3.27 7.32
CA GLN A 99 0.28 2.59 8.61
C GLN A 99 1.28 1.43 8.58
N LEU A 100 1.37 0.69 7.48
CA LEU A 100 2.39 -0.35 7.29
C LEU A 100 3.81 0.23 7.25
N VAL A 101 4.01 1.36 6.58
CA VAL A 101 5.29 2.09 6.60
C VAL A 101 5.62 2.57 8.01
N LEU A 102 4.64 3.09 8.75
CA LEU A 102 4.82 3.52 10.14
C LEU A 102 5.26 2.35 11.03
N ILE A 103 4.53 1.22 11.06
CA ILE A 103 4.89 0.11 11.96
C ILE A 103 6.25 -0.49 11.61
N TRP A 104 6.64 -0.51 10.33
CA TRP A 104 7.98 -0.92 9.91
C TRP A 104 9.06 0.03 10.44
N LEU A 105 8.88 1.34 10.33
CA LEU A 105 9.83 2.31 10.88
C LEU A 105 9.93 2.22 12.40
N LEU A 106 8.81 1.97 13.09
CA LEU A 106 8.78 1.77 14.54
C LEU A 106 9.49 0.48 14.98
N ASP A 107 9.32 -0.61 14.22
CA ASP A 107 10.05 -1.85 14.40
C ASP A 107 11.57 -1.62 14.25
N TYR A 108 11.99 -0.93 13.19
CA TYR A 108 13.40 -0.57 12.99
C TYR A 108 13.95 0.33 14.11
N LEU A 109 13.19 1.34 14.54
CA LEU A 109 13.58 2.28 15.59
C LEU A 109 13.58 1.65 16.99
N ARG A 110 13.00 0.46 17.18
CA ARG A 110 12.95 -0.21 18.48
C ARG A 110 14.34 -0.50 19.06
N ASP A 111 15.29 -0.80 18.18
CA ASP A 111 16.69 -1.06 18.53
C ASP A 111 17.55 0.22 18.61
N HIS A 112 16.93 1.39 18.37
CA HIS A 112 17.53 2.73 18.37
C HIS A 112 16.69 3.72 19.18
N ALA A 113 16.25 3.30 20.37
CA ALA A 113 15.27 4.02 21.18
C ALA A 113 15.72 5.45 21.57
N GLU A 114 17.02 5.67 21.74
CA GLU A 114 17.62 6.97 22.01
C GLU A 114 17.47 7.97 20.84
N ILE A 115 17.48 7.46 19.61
CA ILE A 115 17.23 8.27 18.41
C ILE A 115 15.72 8.49 18.27
N ALA A 116 14.91 7.46 18.56
CA ALA A 116 13.45 7.54 18.47
C ALA A 116 12.87 8.67 19.33
N THR A 117 13.45 9.00 20.49
CA THR A 117 12.96 10.10 21.35
C THR A 117 13.07 11.48 20.70
N LYS A 118 13.85 11.65 19.62
CA LYS A 118 13.94 12.90 18.85
C LYS A 118 12.79 13.06 17.83
N ILE A 119 11.99 12.03 17.66
CA ILE A 119 10.99 11.95 16.60
C ILE A 119 9.60 12.22 17.18
N VAL A 120 8.88 13.11 16.51
CA VAL A 120 7.47 13.41 16.80
C VAL A 120 6.59 12.75 15.75
N LEU A 121 5.65 11.92 16.19
CA LEU A 121 4.61 11.35 15.33
C LEU A 121 3.44 12.31 15.19
N ARG A 122 3.03 12.57 13.95
CA ARG A 122 1.81 13.30 13.60
C ARG A 122 0.90 12.39 12.79
N HIS A 123 -0.23 12.04 13.38
CA HIS A 123 -1.32 11.41 12.64
C HIS A 123 -2.06 12.45 11.82
N VAL A 124 -2.29 12.14 10.55
CA VAL A 124 -2.94 13.03 9.61
C VAL A 124 -4.25 12.41 9.15
N ASP A 125 -5.37 12.89 9.70
CA ASP A 125 -6.71 12.35 9.42
C ASP A 125 -7.31 12.79 8.07
N VAL A 126 -6.72 13.79 7.42
CA VAL A 126 -7.14 14.33 6.11
C VAL A 126 -5.94 14.36 5.18
N PRO A 127 -6.03 13.85 3.93
CA PRO A 127 -4.89 13.89 3.01
C PRO A 127 -4.32 15.31 2.93
N LEU A 128 -3.01 15.48 3.18
CA LEU A 128 -2.40 16.82 3.34
C LEU A 128 -2.56 17.69 2.08
N PHE A 129 -2.74 17.07 0.92
CA PHE A 129 -2.99 17.75 -0.35
C PHE A 129 -4.43 18.25 -0.51
N ASP A 130 -5.40 17.65 0.18
CA ASP A 130 -6.81 18.08 0.21
C ASP A 130 -7.04 19.21 1.25
N ALA A 131 -6.03 19.51 2.08
CA ALA A 131 -6.09 20.63 3.01
C ALA A 131 -6.15 21.97 2.22
N PRO A 132 -7.15 22.84 2.47
CA PRO A 132 -7.30 24.10 1.73
C PRO A 132 -6.01 24.92 1.73
N ALA A 133 -5.56 25.29 0.53
CA ALA A 133 -4.41 26.17 0.34
C ALA A 133 -4.58 27.43 1.18
N GLY A 134 -3.75 27.57 2.23
CA GLY A 134 -3.65 28.79 3.01
C GLY A 134 -3.94 28.68 4.51
N ARG A 135 -4.42 27.56 5.07
CA ARG A 135 -4.53 27.45 6.54
C ARG A 135 -4.22 26.06 7.12
N ARG A 136 -3.16 26.05 7.94
CA ARG A 136 -2.93 25.18 9.12
C ARG A 136 -2.35 23.77 8.94
N ALA A 137 -1.34 23.56 8.08
CA ALA A 137 -0.46 22.41 8.29
C ALA A 137 0.40 22.59 9.57
N GLY A 138 0.95 23.78 9.82
CA GLY A 138 1.94 23.98 10.89
C GLY A 138 1.43 24.27 12.31
N ARG A 139 0.11 24.29 12.61
CA ARG A 139 -0.38 24.80 13.91
C ARG A 139 -1.55 24.07 14.59
N MET A 140 -2.03 22.93 14.10
CA MET A 140 -3.22 22.29 14.70
C MET A 140 -3.21 20.77 14.87
N MET A 141 -2.20 20.05 14.39
CA MET A 141 -2.10 18.61 14.66
C MET A 141 -1.14 18.40 15.83
N ALA A 142 -1.67 18.03 17.00
CA ALA A 142 -0.84 17.71 18.14
C ALA A 142 0.10 16.56 17.75
N GLY A 143 1.40 16.79 17.91
CA GLY A 143 2.40 15.76 17.73
C GLY A 143 2.56 14.98 19.03
N VAL A 144 2.84 13.69 18.92
CA VAL A 144 3.14 12.83 20.05
C VAL A 144 4.60 12.41 19.94
N GLU A 145 5.39 12.64 20.97
CA GLU A 145 6.76 12.12 21.03
C GLU A 145 6.72 10.59 21.00
N LEU A 146 7.59 9.97 20.21
CA LEU A 146 7.69 8.52 20.21
C LEU A 146 8.11 8.04 21.60
N ALA A 147 7.46 6.96 22.01
CA ALA A 147 7.60 6.39 23.34
C ALA A 147 7.71 4.88 23.19
N ARG A 148 8.14 4.21 24.26
CA ARG A 148 8.36 2.76 24.24
C ARG A 148 7.12 1.98 23.79
N ALA A 149 5.92 2.40 24.20
CA ALA A 149 4.66 1.79 23.79
C ALA A 149 4.43 1.85 22.26
N HIS A 150 4.81 2.95 21.61
CA HIS A 150 4.72 3.06 20.14
C HIS A 150 5.67 2.08 19.44
N LEU A 151 6.92 1.98 19.92
CA LEU A 151 7.94 1.09 19.34
C LEU A 151 7.59 -0.38 19.54
N ASP A 152 7.15 -0.78 20.73
CA ASP A 152 6.79 -2.17 21.02
C ASP A 152 5.51 -2.58 20.26
N LEU A 153 4.51 -1.70 20.12
CA LEU A 153 3.33 -1.97 19.29
C LEU A 153 3.67 -2.04 17.79
N GLY A 154 4.53 -1.14 17.31
CA GLY A 154 5.02 -1.17 15.93
C GLY A 154 5.73 -2.48 15.60
N HIS A 155 6.64 -2.92 16.48
CA HIS A 155 7.30 -4.22 16.38
C HIS A 155 6.30 -5.39 16.34
N LEU A 156 5.40 -5.46 17.33
CA LEU A 156 4.39 -6.51 17.38
C LEU A 156 3.57 -6.60 16.08
N ALA A 157 3.09 -5.45 15.59
CA ALA A 157 2.27 -5.39 14.39
C ALA A 157 3.07 -5.74 13.12
N TRP A 158 4.32 -5.28 13.02
CA TRP A 158 5.16 -5.57 11.86
C TRP A 158 5.52 -7.05 11.77
N GLN A 159 5.90 -7.67 12.89
CA GLN A 159 6.16 -9.11 12.93
C GLN A 159 4.89 -9.93 12.61
N ALA A 160 3.73 -9.48 13.11
CA ALA A 160 2.44 -10.10 12.79
C ALA A 160 2.10 -10.01 11.29
N PHE A 161 2.38 -8.87 10.64
CA PHE A 161 2.12 -8.68 9.22
C PHE A 161 3.04 -9.52 8.33
N ARG A 162 4.28 -9.74 8.77
CA ARG A 162 5.29 -10.54 8.08
C ARG A 162 5.17 -12.04 8.32
N ALA A 163 4.28 -12.46 9.22
CA ALA A 163 4.06 -13.86 9.49
C ALA A 163 3.62 -14.62 8.22
N PRO A 164 3.99 -15.91 8.08
CA PRO A 164 3.60 -16.73 6.93
C PRO A 164 2.10 -17.05 6.88
N THR A 165 1.35 -16.60 7.89
CA THR A 165 -0.09 -16.81 8.03
C THR A 165 -0.73 -15.58 8.68
N PRO A 166 -1.97 -15.19 8.33
CA PRO A 166 -2.63 -13.96 8.79
C PRO A 166 -3.10 -13.97 10.26
N GLN A 167 -2.95 -15.08 10.99
CA GLN A 167 -3.47 -15.26 12.36
C GLN A 167 -2.93 -14.22 13.31
N ALA A 168 -1.60 -14.02 13.33
CA ALA A 168 -0.97 -13.06 14.22
C ALA A 168 -1.50 -11.64 13.97
N TRP A 169 -1.74 -11.28 12.70
CA TRP A 169 -2.33 -10.00 12.33
C TRP A 169 -3.79 -9.90 12.76
N SER A 170 -4.59 -10.96 12.57
CA SER A 170 -5.97 -11.03 13.03
C SER A 170 -6.08 -10.91 14.56
N ASP A 171 -5.16 -11.52 15.29
CA ASP A 171 -5.10 -11.49 16.74
C ASP A 171 -4.81 -10.10 17.30
N LEU A 172 -4.25 -9.17 16.51
CA LEU A 172 -4.10 -7.75 16.90
C LEU A 172 -5.45 -7.11 17.24
N LEU A 173 -6.56 -7.55 16.62
CA LEU A 173 -7.89 -7.03 16.95
C LEU A 173 -8.30 -7.30 18.40
N LYS A 174 -7.68 -8.28 19.07
CA LYS A 174 -7.90 -8.65 20.47
C LYS A 174 -6.99 -7.87 21.44
N GLN A 175 -6.01 -7.14 20.92
CA GLN A 175 -5.03 -6.38 21.69
C GLN A 175 -5.47 -4.92 21.89
N ASP A 176 -4.83 -4.21 22.82
CA ASP A 176 -4.90 -2.76 22.90
C ASP A 176 -3.99 -2.14 21.83
N LEU A 177 -4.59 -1.38 20.91
CA LEU A 177 -3.92 -0.71 19.80
C LEU A 177 -3.96 0.83 19.96
N SER A 178 -4.36 1.34 21.12
CA SER A 178 -4.62 2.76 21.36
C SER A 178 -3.42 3.67 21.16
N ALA A 179 -2.20 3.16 21.34
CA ALA A 179 -0.97 3.89 21.06
C ALA A 179 -0.82 4.26 19.57
N LEU A 180 -1.43 3.49 18.66
CA LEU A 180 -1.47 3.78 17.22
C LEU A 180 -2.93 3.80 16.76
N PRO A 181 -3.66 4.92 16.92
CA PRO A 181 -5.12 4.98 16.79
C PRO A 181 -5.68 4.47 15.44
N GLN A 182 -4.91 4.59 14.37
CA GLN A 182 -5.30 4.17 13.01
C GLN A 182 -5.01 2.70 12.73
N LEU A 183 -4.20 2.03 13.58
CA LEU A 183 -3.76 0.66 13.35
C LEU A 183 -4.92 -0.34 13.36
N ARG A 184 -5.89 -0.19 14.28
CA ARG A 184 -7.08 -1.08 14.32
C ARG A 184 -7.84 -1.08 12.99
N ARG A 185 -8.02 0.09 12.39
CA ARG A 185 -8.70 0.24 11.10
C ARG A 185 -7.87 -0.37 9.97
N CYS A 186 -6.56 -0.13 9.97
CA CYS A 186 -5.63 -0.75 9.03
C CYS A 186 -5.69 -2.29 9.13
N VAL A 187 -5.72 -2.85 10.34
CA VAL A 187 -5.83 -4.30 10.55
C VAL A 187 -7.09 -4.86 9.89
N GLN A 188 -8.24 -4.24 10.16
CA GLN A 188 -9.52 -4.64 9.58
C GLN A 188 -9.51 -4.55 8.05
N GLU A 189 -9.01 -3.44 7.50
CA GLU A 189 -9.00 -3.22 6.05
C GLU A 189 -8.06 -4.16 5.32
N MET A 190 -6.91 -4.50 5.92
CA MET A 190 -6.05 -5.54 5.37
C MET A 190 -6.73 -6.90 5.40
N LEU A 191 -7.41 -7.27 6.50
CA LEU A 191 -8.16 -8.53 6.59
C LEU A 191 -9.28 -8.61 5.55
N ASP A 192 -9.94 -7.48 5.25
CA ASP A 192 -10.98 -7.41 4.22
C ASP A 192 -10.43 -7.69 2.80
N GLU A 193 -9.12 -7.54 2.56
CA GLU A 193 -8.48 -7.91 1.28
C GLU A 193 -8.05 -9.39 1.21
N LEU A 194 -8.21 -10.17 2.28
CA LEU A 194 -8.17 -11.62 2.16
C LEU A 194 -9.37 -12.11 1.32
N PRO A 195 -9.23 -13.22 0.57
CA PRO A 195 -10.34 -13.84 -0.14
C PRO A 195 -11.58 -14.03 0.74
N GLY A 196 -12.72 -13.51 0.29
CA GLY A 196 -13.99 -13.66 0.99
C GLY A 196 -14.44 -15.12 1.03
N VAL A 197 -15.07 -15.54 2.13
CA VAL A 197 -15.55 -16.94 2.29
C VAL A 197 -16.53 -17.33 1.18
N ALA A 198 -17.41 -16.43 0.76
CA ALA A 198 -18.42 -16.70 -0.26
C ALA A 198 -17.93 -16.50 -1.70
N THR A 199 -16.98 -15.58 -1.93
CA THR A 199 -16.66 -15.09 -3.28
C THR A 199 -15.27 -15.46 -3.77
N GLY A 200 -14.33 -15.80 -2.87
CA GLY A 200 -12.92 -16.00 -3.21
C GLY A 200 -12.17 -14.71 -3.60
N LEU A 201 -12.82 -13.55 -3.51
CA LEU A 201 -12.28 -12.24 -3.88
C LEU A 201 -11.98 -11.39 -2.65
N GLY A 202 -10.94 -10.57 -2.72
CA GLY A 202 -10.69 -9.51 -1.74
C GLY A 202 -11.71 -8.38 -1.87
N ALA A 203 -11.86 -7.57 -0.82
CA ALA A 203 -12.83 -6.48 -0.77
C ALA A 203 -12.71 -5.47 -1.93
N SER A 204 -11.51 -5.17 -2.41
CA SER A 204 -11.32 -4.26 -3.55
C SER A 204 -11.70 -4.89 -4.89
N GLU A 205 -11.46 -6.20 -5.08
CA GLU A 205 -11.92 -6.92 -6.28
C GLU A 205 -13.45 -7.01 -6.33
N LEU A 206 -14.06 -7.36 -5.19
CA LEU A 206 -15.52 -7.38 -5.07
C LEU A 206 -16.11 -6.00 -5.35
N ARG A 207 -15.46 -4.93 -4.87
CA ARG A 207 -15.90 -3.56 -5.12
C ARG A 207 -15.90 -3.19 -6.61
N ILE A 208 -14.94 -3.66 -7.39
CA ILE A 208 -14.93 -3.46 -8.85
C ILE A 208 -16.18 -4.08 -9.48
N LEU A 209 -16.55 -5.30 -9.08
CA LEU A 209 -17.76 -5.97 -9.58
C LEU A 209 -19.04 -5.23 -9.16
N GLU A 210 -19.13 -4.76 -7.90
CA GLU A 210 -20.26 -3.99 -7.40
C GLU A 210 -20.48 -2.69 -8.19
N LEU A 211 -19.40 -1.96 -8.50
CA LEU A 211 -19.48 -0.74 -9.30
C LEU A 211 -19.95 -1.03 -10.73
N LEU A 212 -19.48 -2.11 -11.34
CA LEU A 212 -19.99 -2.55 -12.64
C LEU A 212 -21.49 -2.88 -12.59
N SER A 213 -21.94 -3.57 -11.53
CA SER A 213 -23.37 -3.84 -11.32
C SER A 213 -24.18 -2.57 -11.12
N ALA A 214 -23.58 -1.51 -10.56
CA ALA A 214 -24.21 -0.20 -10.39
C ALA A 214 -24.23 0.65 -11.68
N GLY A 215 -23.66 0.16 -12.78
CA GLY A 215 -23.70 0.81 -14.10
C GLY A 215 -22.45 1.61 -14.48
N TYR A 216 -21.38 1.55 -13.67
CA TYR A 216 -20.09 2.13 -14.05
C TYR A 216 -19.38 1.20 -15.04
N GLN A 217 -19.20 1.62 -16.29
CA GLN A 217 -18.74 0.73 -17.36
C GLN A 217 -17.33 1.05 -17.88
N HIS A 218 -16.73 2.17 -17.49
CA HIS A 218 -15.38 2.52 -17.96
C HIS A 218 -14.32 2.15 -16.92
N PRO A 219 -13.11 1.69 -17.32
CA PRO A 219 -12.12 1.21 -16.36
C PRO A 219 -11.79 2.24 -15.27
N PHE A 220 -11.59 3.51 -15.65
CA PHE A 220 -11.30 4.57 -14.69
C PHE A 220 -12.39 4.76 -13.64
N ASP A 221 -13.66 4.50 -13.99
CA ASP A 221 -14.74 4.61 -13.02
C ASP A 221 -14.67 3.60 -11.88
N LEU A 222 -13.91 2.52 -12.08
CA LEU A 222 -13.79 1.37 -11.20
C LEU A 222 -12.50 1.39 -10.36
N LEU A 223 -11.65 2.40 -10.51
CA LEU A 223 -10.33 2.43 -9.86
C LEU A 223 -10.32 3.27 -8.56
N PRO A 224 -9.39 2.99 -7.62
CA PRO A 224 -9.35 3.64 -6.30
C PRO A 224 -9.13 5.16 -6.27
N HIS A 225 -8.77 5.79 -7.39
CA HIS A 225 -8.56 7.23 -7.46
C HIS A 225 -9.88 8.03 -7.30
N HIS A 226 -11.03 7.45 -7.62
CA HIS A 226 -12.35 8.00 -7.29
C HIS A 226 -12.80 7.56 -5.89
N ARG A 227 -12.17 8.13 -4.85
CA ARG A 227 -12.29 7.68 -3.45
C ARG A 227 -13.72 7.58 -2.93
N ASP A 228 -14.55 8.60 -3.17
CA ASP A 228 -15.94 8.64 -2.69
C ASP A 228 -16.79 7.51 -3.26
N ARG A 229 -16.45 7.08 -4.47
CA ARG A 229 -17.11 5.98 -5.17
C ARG A 229 -16.50 4.64 -4.80
N PHE A 230 -15.17 4.51 -4.86
CA PHE A 230 -14.50 3.22 -4.63
C PHE A 230 -14.62 2.78 -3.16
N GLN A 231 -14.50 3.69 -2.20
CA GLN A 231 -14.72 3.44 -0.76
C GLN A 231 -13.83 2.36 -0.10
N ARG A 232 -12.90 1.76 -0.84
CA ARG A 232 -11.79 0.96 -0.30
C ARG A 232 -10.50 1.77 -0.32
N ARG A 233 -9.59 1.51 0.62
CA ARG A 233 -8.41 2.36 0.85
C ARG A 233 -7.07 1.64 0.88
N VAL A 234 -7.05 0.31 0.83
CA VAL A 234 -5.80 -0.47 0.85
C VAL A 234 -4.99 -0.21 -0.42
N TYR A 235 -5.63 -0.37 -1.57
CA TYR A 235 -5.00 -0.24 -2.89
C TYR A 235 -5.16 1.16 -3.48
N ASP A 236 -4.20 1.56 -4.30
CA ASP A 236 -4.26 2.80 -5.07
C ASP A 236 -4.50 2.51 -6.55
N TYR A 237 -4.45 3.56 -7.37
CA TYR A 237 -4.71 3.53 -8.82
C TYR A 237 -4.10 2.31 -9.53
N TRP A 238 -2.88 2.06 -9.13
CA TRP A 238 -1.93 1.16 -9.73
C TRP A 238 -2.20 -0.30 -9.39
N GLU A 239 -2.41 -0.64 -8.12
CA GLU A 239 -2.87 -1.98 -7.74
C GLU A 239 -4.30 -2.23 -8.21
N GLY A 240 -5.17 -1.21 -8.16
CA GLY A 240 -6.55 -1.32 -8.63
C GLY A 240 -6.65 -1.72 -10.10
N GLY A 241 -5.81 -1.15 -10.97
CA GLY A 241 -5.79 -1.55 -12.39
C GLY A 241 -5.31 -2.98 -12.59
N THR A 242 -4.37 -3.45 -11.78
CA THR A 242 -3.94 -4.85 -11.83
C THR A 242 -4.99 -5.82 -11.28
N LEU A 243 -5.79 -5.41 -10.28
CA LEU A 243 -6.96 -6.18 -9.85
C LEU A 243 -8.00 -6.29 -10.97
N LEU A 244 -8.26 -5.18 -11.69
CA LEU A 244 -9.17 -5.16 -12.83
C LEU A 244 -8.69 -6.12 -13.95
N ASP A 245 -7.40 -6.05 -14.30
CA ASP A 245 -6.78 -7.01 -15.24
C ASP A 245 -6.98 -8.45 -14.76
N GLY A 246 -6.74 -8.73 -13.49
CA GLY A 246 -6.93 -10.07 -12.90
C GLY A 246 -8.37 -10.58 -13.06
N LEU A 247 -9.37 -9.71 -12.90
CA LEU A 247 -10.78 -10.06 -13.06
C LEU A 247 -11.20 -10.23 -14.54
N ALA A 248 -10.54 -9.51 -15.46
CA ALA A 248 -10.87 -9.51 -16.89
C ALA A 248 -10.09 -10.55 -17.71
N LEU A 249 -8.88 -10.92 -17.28
CA LEU A 249 -7.94 -11.77 -18.03
C LEU A 249 -7.78 -13.17 -17.41
N ALA A 250 -8.51 -13.48 -16.33
CA ALA A 250 -8.53 -14.81 -15.75
C ALA A 250 -9.06 -15.87 -16.73
N ARG A 251 -8.75 -17.14 -16.46
CA ARG A 251 -9.17 -18.30 -17.27
C ARG A 251 -10.68 -18.32 -17.49
N VAL A 252 -11.44 -18.09 -16.43
CA VAL A 252 -12.88 -17.86 -16.45
C VAL A 252 -13.08 -16.43 -15.93
N PRO A 253 -13.19 -15.42 -16.83
CA PRO A 253 -13.18 -14.02 -16.41
C PRO A 253 -14.49 -13.63 -15.71
N ALA A 254 -14.39 -12.75 -14.72
CA ALA A 254 -15.54 -12.12 -14.06
C ALA A 254 -16.01 -10.84 -14.78
N ILE A 255 -15.10 -10.21 -15.54
CA ILE A 255 -15.33 -8.99 -16.32
C ILE A 255 -15.01 -9.24 -17.80
N ALA A 256 -15.80 -8.67 -18.70
CA ALA A 256 -15.52 -8.65 -20.13
C ALA A 256 -15.48 -7.22 -20.68
N GLY A 257 -14.94 -7.04 -21.88
CA GLY A 257 -14.95 -5.77 -22.61
C GLY A 257 -13.72 -4.88 -22.43
N LEU A 258 -12.65 -5.40 -21.80
CA LEU A 258 -11.37 -4.71 -21.67
C LEU A 258 -10.62 -4.71 -23.02
N ALA A 259 -10.35 -3.53 -23.58
CA ALA A 259 -9.84 -3.38 -24.94
C ALA A 259 -8.31 -3.24 -25.04
N GLU A 260 -7.62 -2.94 -23.94
CA GLU A 260 -6.16 -2.81 -23.87
C GLU A 260 -5.66 -3.36 -22.53
N TRP A 261 -4.50 -4.01 -22.56
CA TRP A 261 -3.86 -4.64 -21.39
C TRP A 261 -2.38 -4.94 -21.72
N PRO A 262 -1.50 -5.18 -20.73
CA PRO A 262 -1.72 -5.08 -19.29
C PRO A 262 -1.75 -3.63 -18.79
N PHE A 263 -2.30 -3.43 -17.59
CA PHE A 263 -2.25 -2.19 -16.84
C PHE A 263 -0.84 -1.91 -16.33
N SER A 264 -0.03 -1.32 -17.22
CA SER A 264 1.39 -1.07 -16.98
C SER A 264 1.80 0.36 -17.31
N VAL A 265 3.00 0.76 -16.93
CA VAL A 265 3.55 2.09 -17.28
C VAL A 265 3.63 2.25 -18.79
N GLU A 266 4.07 1.21 -19.50
CA GLU A 266 4.21 1.22 -20.96
C GLU A 266 2.86 1.35 -21.69
N MET A 267 1.76 0.90 -21.06
CA MET A 267 0.40 1.14 -21.55
C MET A 267 0.02 2.62 -21.39
N HIS A 268 0.36 3.24 -20.26
CA HIS A 268 0.05 4.65 -19.97
C HIS A 268 0.90 5.62 -20.79
N ASP A 269 2.16 5.30 -21.06
CA ASP A 269 3.07 6.16 -21.84
C ASP A 269 2.71 6.20 -23.34
N ARG A 270 2.03 5.16 -23.83
CA ARG A 270 1.59 5.08 -25.22
C ARG A 270 0.18 5.62 -25.36
N ARG A 271 0.06 6.84 -25.89
CA ARG A 271 -1.22 7.54 -26.10
C ARG A 271 -2.33 6.65 -26.69
N GLU A 272 -2.05 5.94 -27.78
CA GLU A 272 -3.06 5.07 -28.41
C GLU A 272 -3.51 3.92 -27.51
N SER A 273 -2.59 3.35 -26.73
CA SER A 273 -2.92 2.30 -25.76
C SER A 273 -3.78 2.86 -24.63
N LEU A 274 -3.40 4.01 -24.07
CA LEU A 274 -4.21 4.70 -23.07
C LEU A 274 -5.61 5.05 -23.59
N GLU A 275 -5.73 5.52 -24.84
CA GLU A 275 -7.01 5.83 -25.48
C GLU A 275 -7.88 4.57 -25.62
N ARG A 276 -7.31 3.44 -26.08
CA ARG A 276 -8.02 2.15 -26.15
C ARG A 276 -8.45 1.64 -24.78
N TYR A 277 -7.56 1.74 -23.78
CA TYR A 277 -7.88 1.36 -22.41
C TYR A 277 -9.06 2.18 -21.89
N THR A 278 -8.98 3.51 -21.99
CA THR A 278 -10.03 4.44 -21.54
C THR A 278 -11.36 4.21 -22.25
N ALA A 279 -11.34 3.88 -23.54
CA ALA A 279 -12.53 3.61 -24.34
C ALA A 279 -13.17 2.24 -24.08
N SER A 280 -12.57 1.39 -23.24
CA SER A 280 -13.16 0.10 -22.87
C SER A 280 -14.57 0.28 -22.29
N THR A 281 -15.48 -0.61 -22.66
CA THR A 281 -16.83 -0.69 -22.11
C THR A 281 -16.99 -2.05 -21.45
N LEU A 282 -16.86 -2.04 -20.13
CA LEU A 282 -16.79 -3.21 -19.28
C LEU A 282 -18.19 -3.70 -18.89
N SER A 283 -18.32 -5.01 -18.72
CA SER A 283 -19.55 -5.64 -18.24
C SER A 283 -19.24 -6.89 -17.40
N LEU A 284 -20.17 -7.26 -16.53
CA LEU A 284 -20.09 -8.50 -15.77
C LEU A 284 -20.38 -9.71 -16.68
N THR A 285 -19.51 -10.71 -16.62
CA THR A 285 -19.74 -12.02 -17.24
C THR A 285 -20.78 -12.82 -16.43
N PRO A 286 -21.24 -14.00 -16.91
CA PRO A 286 -22.06 -14.89 -16.09
C PRO A 286 -21.40 -15.23 -14.74
N LEU A 287 -20.09 -15.51 -14.73
CA LEU A 287 -19.36 -15.76 -13.49
C LEU A 287 -19.36 -14.53 -12.58
N GLY A 288 -19.06 -13.33 -13.10
CA GLY A 288 -19.06 -12.10 -12.30
C GLY A 288 -20.42 -11.80 -11.65
N LYS A 289 -21.52 -12.10 -12.35
CA LYS A 289 -22.89 -11.97 -11.79
C LYS A 289 -23.15 -13.01 -10.70
N ALA A 290 -22.77 -14.26 -10.91
CA ALA A 290 -22.95 -15.33 -9.93
C ALA A 290 -22.13 -15.08 -8.65
N ILE A 291 -20.89 -14.58 -8.78
CA ILE A 291 -20.06 -14.19 -7.62
C ILE A 291 -20.74 -13.08 -6.80
N LEU A 292 -21.27 -12.03 -7.45
CA LEU A 292 -22.00 -10.97 -6.76
C LEU A 292 -23.28 -11.45 -6.08
N ALA A 293 -23.94 -12.46 -6.65
CA ALA A 293 -25.09 -13.11 -6.05
C ALA A 293 -24.71 -14.04 -4.88
N GLY A 294 -23.41 -14.29 -4.64
CA GLY A 294 -22.92 -15.25 -3.65
C GLY A 294 -23.16 -16.71 -4.04
N GLU A 295 -23.39 -16.97 -5.33
CA GLU A 295 -23.70 -18.29 -5.89
C GLU A 295 -22.45 -19.04 -6.35
N GLU A 296 -21.36 -18.31 -6.65
CA GLU A 296 -20.11 -18.86 -7.15
C GLU A 296 -18.89 -18.24 -6.46
N ASP A 297 -17.82 -19.04 -6.40
CA ASP A 297 -16.54 -18.67 -5.80
C ASP A 297 -15.47 -18.54 -6.89
N PHE A 298 -14.85 -17.37 -6.99
CA PHE A 298 -13.83 -17.09 -8.01
C PHE A 298 -12.68 -18.11 -7.98
N SER A 299 -12.28 -18.57 -6.80
CA SER A 299 -11.16 -19.52 -6.62
C SER A 299 -11.48 -20.95 -7.07
N SER A 300 -12.77 -21.29 -7.22
CA SER A 300 -13.21 -22.57 -7.79
C SER A 300 -13.06 -22.63 -9.31
N HIS A 301 -12.94 -21.48 -9.96
CA HIS A 301 -12.81 -21.37 -11.42
C HIS A 301 -11.43 -20.86 -11.85
N ASN A 302 -10.76 -20.09 -11.00
CA ASN A 302 -9.50 -19.43 -11.31
C ASN A 302 -8.46 -19.70 -10.22
N PRO A 303 -7.19 -19.88 -10.61
CA PRO A 303 -6.13 -20.01 -9.63
C PRO A 303 -5.94 -18.71 -8.84
N ILE A 304 -5.76 -18.84 -7.53
CA ILE A 304 -5.33 -17.77 -6.64
C ILE A 304 -3.84 -17.95 -6.40
N ARG A 305 -3.06 -16.92 -6.72
CA ARG A 305 -1.66 -16.81 -6.28
C ARG A 305 -1.29 -15.35 -6.08
N ARG A 306 -1.18 -14.92 -4.82
CA ARG A 306 -0.82 -13.54 -4.47
C ARG A 306 -0.23 -13.47 -3.08
N TRP A 307 0.52 -12.41 -2.83
CA TRP A 307 1.01 -12.10 -1.49
C TRP A 307 0.04 -11.20 -0.74
N TRP A 308 -0.18 -11.52 0.52
CA TRP A 308 -0.84 -10.68 1.51
C TRP A 308 0.12 -10.53 2.67
N GLY A 309 0.80 -9.39 2.78
CA GLY A 309 1.92 -9.23 3.72
C GLY A 309 2.93 -10.37 3.57
N GLY A 310 3.26 -11.03 4.69
CA GLY A 310 4.14 -12.20 4.72
C GLY A 310 3.50 -13.54 4.34
N THR A 311 2.21 -13.57 3.98
CA THR A 311 1.47 -14.78 3.61
C THR A 311 1.38 -14.91 2.08
N GLU A 312 1.93 -15.97 1.51
CA GLU A 312 1.64 -16.36 0.11
C GLU A 312 0.31 -17.11 0.08
N LEU A 313 -0.71 -16.50 -0.51
CA LEU A 313 -2.01 -17.12 -0.73
C LEU A 313 -1.95 -17.93 -2.02
N THR A 314 -2.28 -19.21 -1.91
CA THR A 314 -2.51 -20.13 -3.03
C THR A 314 -3.87 -20.81 -2.86
N ASN A 315 -4.36 -21.58 -3.84
CA ASN A 315 -5.56 -22.41 -3.62
C ASN A 315 -5.36 -23.41 -2.46
N ALA A 316 -4.17 -24.03 -2.34
CA ALA A 316 -3.83 -24.89 -1.21
C ALA A 316 -3.62 -24.16 0.14
N ASN A 317 -3.21 -22.89 0.12
CA ASN A 317 -3.02 -22.05 1.32
C ASN A 317 -4.01 -20.87 1.35
N LEU A 318 -5.29 -21.16 1.07
CA LEU A 318 -6.31 -20.13 0.89
C LEU A 318 -6.92 -19.69 2.22
N TRP A 319 -6.25 -18.77 2.91
CA TRP A 319 -6.82 -18.08 4.06
C TRP A 319 -7.98 -17.19 3.61
N ARG A 320 -9.09 -17.25 4.34
CA ARG A 320 -10.31 -16.52 4.00
C ARG A 320 -10.81 -15.66 5.14
N TRP A 321 -11.55 -14.62 4.81
CA TRP A 321 -12.10 -13.69 5.79
C TRP A 321 -13.59 -13.43 5.55
N HIS A 322 -14.38 -13.50 6.63
CA HIS A 322 -15.74 -12.98 6.69
C HIS A 322 -16.10 -12.68 8.15
N ALA A 323 -15.62 -11.54 8.66
CA ALA A 323 -15.64 -11.13 10.08
C ALA A 323 -14.84 -12.03 11.05
N VAL A 324 -14.59 -13.28 10.66
CA VAL A 324 -13.68 -14.22 11.31
C VAL A 324 -12.69 -14.77 10.28
N LEU A 325 -11.49 -15.10 10.75
CA LEU A 325 -10.45 -15.70 9.93
C LEU A 325 -10.69 -17.20 9.80
N VAL A 326 -10.69 -17.69 8.56
CA VAL A 326 -10.89 -19.10 8.22
C VAL A 326 -9.58 -19.65 7.64
N ALA A 327 -9.09 -20.72 8.26
CA ALA A 327 -7.89 -21.40 7.82
C ALA A 327 -8.14 -22.24 6.55
N PRO A 328 -7.12 -22.49 5.72
CA PRO A 328 -7.20 -23.40 4.60
C PRO A 328 -7.64 -24.80 5.06
N ASP A 329 -8.41 -25.49 4.23
CA ASP A 329 -8.73 -26.91 4.45
C ASP A 329 -7.52 -27.77 4.03
N PRO A 330 -6.84 -28.47 4.96
CA PRO A 330 -5.67 -29.28 4.64
C PRO A 330 -5.97 -30.46 3.70
N GLY A 331 -7.25 -30.78 3.44
CA GLY A 331 -7.68 -31.86 2.56
C GLY A 331 -8.01 -31.47 1.11
N MET A 332 -7.99 -30.18 0.76
CA MET A 332 -8.30 -29.71 -0.60
C MET A 332 -7.03 -29.71 -1.47
N PRO A 333 -6.92 -30.59 -2.49
CA PRO A 333 -5.80 -30.54 -3.43
C PRO A 333 -5.85 -29.27 -4.30
N ASP A 334 -4.70 -28.84 -4.82
CA ASP A 334 -4.63 -27.83 -5.89
C ASP A 334 -5.33 -28.39 -7.14
N LEU A 335 -6.64 -28.14 -7.26
CA LEU A 335 -7.47 -28.66 -8.35
C LEU A 335 -7.29 -27.88 -9.65
N ILE A 336 -6.61 -26.73 -9.62
CA ILE A 336 -6.42 -25.84 -10.76
C ILE A 336 -4.93 -25.52 -10.90
N ASP A 337 -4.32 -26.06 -11.95
CA ASP A 337 -2.92 -25.78 -12.31
C ASP A 337 -2.74 -24.27 -12.61
N CYS A 338 -1.91 -23.62 -11.81
CA CYS A 338 -1.55 -22.20 -11.96
C CYS A 338 -0.67 -22.02 -13.21
N ARG A 339 -1.28 -21.90 -14.39
CA ARG A 339 -0.56 -21.43 -15.59
C ARG A 339 -0.43 -19.92 -15.51
N GLU A 340 0.74 -19.43 -15.11
CA GLU A 340 1.03 -18.00 -14.91
C GLU A 340 0.54 -17.11 -16.06
N PRO A 341 -0.26 -16.06 -15.75
CA PRO A 341 -0.16 -14.79 -16.44
C PRO A 341 0.34 -13.67 -15.50
N TRP A 342 0.52 -13.98 -14.21
CA TRP A 342 0.93 -13.04 -13.17
C TRP A 342 2.41 -12.68 -13.32
N ARG A 343 2.71 -11.71 -14.19
CA ARG A 343 3.93 -10.92 -14.01
C ARG A 343 3.69 -10.01 -12.81
N ALA A 344 4.48 -10.20 -11.76
CA ALA A 344 4.56 -9.20 -10.70
C ALA A 344 4.76 -7.83 -11.37
N ILE A 345 3.97 -6.85 -10.96
CA ILE A 345 4.23 -5.46 -11.31
C ILE A 345 5.67 -5.19 -10.85
N SER A 346 6.58 -4.98 -11.79
CA SER A 346 7.91 -4.54 -11.42
C SER A 346 7.78 -3.12 -10.88
N TRP A 347 7.85 -2.99 -9.56
CA TRP A 347 7.88 -1.70 -8.87
C TRP A 347 9.02 -0.81 -9.37
N ASP A 348 10.08 -1.42 -9.92
CA ASP A 348 11.17 -0.69 -10.56
C ASP A 348 10.67 0.22 -11.70
N MET A 349 9.65 -0.18 -12.47
CA MET A 349 9.19 0.62 -13.62
C MET A 349 8.19 1.72 -13.25
N ARG A 350 7.51 1.65 -12.08
CA ARG A 350 6.54 2.67 -11.62
C ARG A 350 7.16 3.92 -11.02
N GLU A 351 8.35 3.82 -10.43
CA GLU A 351 9.03 4.99 -9.84
C GLU A 351 9.40 6.03 -10.91
N GLU A 352 9.66 5.60 -12.16
CA GLU A 352 9.87 6.50 -13.31
C GLU A 352 8.58 7.22 -13.70
N ALA A 353 7.44 6.53 -13.72
CA ALA A 353 6.14 7.13 -14.05
C ALA A 353 5.66 8.14 -12.99
N TYR A 354 5.86 7.85 -11.69
CA TYR A 354 5.57 8.81 -10.61
C TYR A 354 6.49 10.04 -10.66
N SER A 355 7.78 9.84 -10.97
CA SER A 355 8.73 10.96 -11.11
C SER A 355 8.50 11.79 -12.39
N ALA A 356 7.93 11.21 -13.45
CA ALA A 356 7.62 11.89 -14.71
C ALA A 356 6.28 12.64 -14.67
N ALA A 357 5.27 12.13 -13.95
CA ALA A 357 3.98 12.81 -13.77
C ALA A 357 4.06 14.02 -12.80
N CYS A 358 5.14 14.14 -12.03
CA CYS A 358 5.40 15.23 -11.07
C CYS A 358 6.55 16.16 -11.47
N ALA A 359 7.12 15.99 -12.66
CA ALA A 359 8.03 16.94 -13.31
C ALA A 359 7.23 17.81 -14.30
#